data_AF-A0A7Y3EJ53-F1
#
_entry.id   AF-A0A7Y3EJ53-F1
#
_cell.length_a   1.000
_cell.length_b   1.000
_cell.length_c   1.000
_cell.angle_alpha   90.00
_cell.angle_beta   90.00
_cell.angle_gamma   90.00
#
_symmetry.space_group_name_H-M   'P 1'
#
loop_
_entity.id
_entity.type
_entity.pdbx_description
1 polymer ?
#
loop_
_entity_poly.entity_id
_entity_poly.type
_entity_poly.pdbx_seq_one_letter_code
_entity_poly.pdbx_strand_id
1 'polypeptide(L)'
;MIPFISKYLNKLATKRLKAIKHSNKIKKNEIEPEIRNLKVEFSHAFKESIFIIIGVFSAGFGLKGFLLPNHFIDGGATGISLLLQNITPLSLGILLLIVNIPFLILATRTIGLKFAIKSIIAISFLAIVVHFVDYPIITQDKLLIAVFGGFFLGLGIGMSMRGGSVIDGTEVLAIFLSRKLSLTVGDVLLLINIIIFSFGAYILSIETALYAILTYLAAGKTVDYVVDGVEEYVGITIISEKHDELRVMITEKLRRACTIYAGKGGYGKKGASYDKDIIYTVLTRLELAKLHTEIDKIDPNAFIIMGVVKDIKGGMIKRKPLK
;
A
#
# COMPACT_ATOMS: atom_id res chain seq x y z
N MET A 1 5.41 -17.24 25.13
CA MET A 1 5.60 -17.89 23.81
C MET A 1 5.30 -19.37 23.99
N ILE A 2 4.42 -19.95 23.19
CA ILE A 2 3.96 -21.34 23.38
C ILE A 2 5.20 -22.28 23.27
N PRO A 3 5.47 -23.15 24.25
CA PRO A 3 6.71 -23.96 24.32
C PRO A 3 6.93 -24.89 23.12
N PHE A 4 5.87 -25.19 22.37
CA PHE A 4 5.95 -25.95 21.12
C PHE A 4 6.67 -25.20 19.99
N ILE A 5 6.42 -23.89 19.87
CA ILE A 5 6.98 -23.05 18.79
C ILE A 5 8.49 -22.87 18.99
N SER A 6 8.96 -22.70 20.22
CA SER A 6 10.41 -22.58 20.49
C SER A 6 11.16 -23.86 20.16
N LYS A 7 10.59 -25.03 20.47
CA LYS A 7 11.18 -26.34 20.16
C LYS A 7 11.24 -26.58 18.64
N TYR A 8 10.22 -26.15 17.90
CA TYR A 8 10.20 -26.24 16.45
C TYR A 8 11.22 -25.30 15.78
N LEU A 9 11.26 -24.03 16.18
CA LEU A 9 12.22 -23.05 15.66
C LEU A 9 13.67 -23.48 15.89
N ASN A 10 13.96 -24.09 17.05
CA ASN A 10 15.29 -24.61 17.37
C ASN A 10 15.69 -25.78 16.45
N LYS A 11 14.75 -26.70 16.18
CA LYS A 11 14.94 -27.81 15.23
C LYS A 11 15.16 -27.30 13.79
N LEU A 12 14.42 -26.26 13.39
CA LEU A 12 14.51 -25.64 12.06
C LEU A 12 15.83 -24.89 11.87
N ALA A 13 16.25 -24.10 12.87
CA ALA A 13 17.53 -23.38 12.88
C ALA A 13 18.71 -24.34 12.72
N THR A 14 18.69 -25.43 13.50
CA THR A 14 19.71 -26.48 13.44
C THR A 14 19.75 -27.14 12.06
N LYS A 15 18.59 -27.41 11.44
CA LYS A 15 18.52 -28.00 10.10
C LYS A 15 19.04 -27.06 9.00
N ARG A 16 18.68 -25.77 9.03
CA ARG A 16 19.18 -24.76 8.09
C ARG A 16 20.71 -24.59 8.18
N LEU A 17 21.24 -24.47 9.39
CA LEU A 17 22.68 -24.33 9.60
C LEU A 17 23.48 -25.55 9.15
N LYS A 18 22.95 -26.77 9.33
CA LYS A 18 23.57 -28.00 8.81
C LYS A 18 23.60 -28.04 7.28
N ALA A 19 22.52 -27.58 6.65
CA ALA A 19 22.43 -27.52 5.18
C ALA A 19 23.41 -26.51 4.59
N ILE A 20 23.54 -25.31 5.20
CA ILE A 20 24.41 -24.23 4.72
C ILE A 20 25.89 -24.55 4.91
N LYS A 21 26.28 -25.15 6.06
CA LYS A 21 27.69 -25.38 6.38
C LYS A 21 28.24 -26.76 6.00
N HIS A 22 27.40 -27.66 5.44
CA HIS A 22 27.76 -29.06 5.18
C HIS A 22 28.53 -29.74 6.35
N SER A 23 28.17 -29.37 7.59
CA SER A 23 28.87 -29.81 8.80
C SER A 23 27.86 -30.22 9.87
N ASN A 24 28.14 -31.34 10.52
CA ASN A 24 27.28 -31.92 11.56
C ASN A 24 27.49 -31.29 12.95
N LYS A 25 28.56 -30.50 13.16
CA LYS A 25 28.86 -29.82 14.43
C LYS A 25 28.52 -28.33 14.31
N ILE A 26 27.46 -27.90 14.99
CA ILE A 26 27.07 -26.48 15.10
C ILE A 26 27.25 -26.04 16.55
N LYS A 27 27.97 -24.93 16.77
CA LYS A 27 28.18 -24.36 18.10
C LYS A 27 26.93 -23.60 18.57
N LYS A 28 26.61 -23.67 19.86
CA LYS A 28 25.42 -23.05 20.47
C LYS A 28 25.32 -21.54 20.20
N ASN A 29 26.46 -20.85 20.18
CA ASN A 29 26.57 -19.41 19.90
C ASN A 29 26.20 -19.02 18.45
N GLU A 30 26.21 -19.98 17.52
CA GLU A 30 25.80 -19.75 16.12
C GLU A 30 24.30 -20.03 15.90
N ILE A 31 23.68 -20.79 16.81
CA ILE A 31 22.26 -21.16 16.73
C ILE A 31 21.37 -20.02 17.26
N GLU A 32 21.82 -19.32 18.30
CA GLU A 32 21.07 -18.19 18.90
C GLU A 32 20.74 -17.04 17.92
N PRO A 33 21.68 -16.53 17.09
CA PRO A 33 21.35 -15.49 16.11
C PRO A 33 20.39 -16.00 15.02
N GLU A 34 20.52 -17.27 14.60
CA GLU A 34 19.62 -17.86 13.60
C GLU A 34 18.21 -18.12 14.16
N ILE A 35 18.09 -18.55 15.42
CA ILE A 35 16.81 -18.65 16.13
C ILE A 35 16.17 -17.26 16.23
N ARG A 36 16.95 -16.21 16.53
CA ARG A 36 16.45 -14.83 16.60
C ARG A 36 15.91 -14.37 15.25
N ASN A 37 16.64 -14.64 14.15
CA ASN A 37 16.20 -14.32 12.80
C ASN A 37 14.92 -15.07 12.43
N LEU A 38 14.88 -16.39 12.65
CA LEU A 38 13.69 -17.21 12.41
C LEU A 38 12.48 -16.77 13.24
N LYS A 39 12.70 -16.34 14.47
CA LYS A 39 11.64 -15.80 15.34
C LYS A 39 11.08 -14.48 14.81
N VAL A 40 11.94 -13.63 14.25
CA VAL A 40 11.53 -12.39 13.59
C VAL A 40 10.78 -12.69 12.30
N GLU A 41 11.30 -13.57 11.42
CA GLU A 41 10.63 -14.01 10.19
C GLU A 41 9.24 -14.58 10.49
N PHE A 42 9.11 -15.42 11.52
CA PHE A 42 7.83 -16.01 11.91
C PHE A 42 6.84 -14.96 12.46
N SER A 43 7.33 -14.00 13.24
CA SER A 43 6.50 -12.89 13.74
C SER A 43 5.96 -12.03 12.59
N HIS A 44 6.81 -11.71 11.60
CA HIS A 44 6.39 -11.00 10.39
C HIS A 44 5.37 -11.83 9.59
N ALA A 45 5.66 -13.10 9.33
CA ALA A 45 4.75 -13.99 8.59
C ALA A 45 3.37 -14.13 9.26
N PHE A 46 3.33 -14.18 10.59
CA PHE A 46 2.08 -14.22 11.34
C PHE A 46 1.28 -12.91 11.20
N LYS A 47 1.93 -11.76 11.36
CA LYS A 47 1.28 -10.44 11.16
C LYS A 47 0.77 -10.29 9.73
N GLU A 48 1.59 -10.66 8.75
CA GLU A 48 1.24 -10.65 7.33
C GLU A 48 0.02 -11.53 7.05
N SER A 49 -0.03 -12.73 7.63
CA SER A 49 -1.18 -13.65 7.47
C SER A 49 -2.46 -13.06 8.06
N ILE A 50 -2.39 -12.36 9.20
CA ILE A 50 -3.55 -11.66 9.78
C ILE A 50 -4.06 -10.58 8.82
N PHE A 51 -3.16 -9.78 8.24
CA PHE A 51 -3.55 -8.76 7.26
C PHE A 51 -4.22 -9.37 6.03
N ILE A 52 -3.70 -10.48 5.50
CA ILE A 52 -4.29 -11.21 4.38
C ILE A 52 -5.69 -11.73 4.74
N ILE A 53 -5.85 -12.35 5.91
CA ILE A 53 -7.15 -12.90 6.35
C ILE A 53 -8.18 -11.78 6.46
N ILE A 54 -7.86 -10.68 7.16
CA ILE A 54 -8.77 -9.53 7.28
C ILE A 54 -9.08 -8.96 5.91
N GLY A 55 -8.07 -8.86 5.04
CA GLY A 55 -8.24 -8.35 3.69
C GLY A 55 -9.20 -9.21 2.86
N VAL A 56 -9.03 -10.52 2.89
CA VAL A 56 -9.88 -11.47 2.15
C VAL A 56 -11.33 -11.43 2.63
N PHE A 57 -11.58 -11.41 3.94
CA PHE A 57 -12.95 -11.30 4.45
C PHE A 57 -13.59 -9.95 4.09
N SER A 58 -12.84 -8.85 4.15
CA SER A 58 -13.33 -7.53 3.73
C SER A 58 -13.66 -7.49 2.24
N ALA A 59 -12.78 -8.01 1.38
CA ALA A 59 -13.03 -8.10 -0.06
C ALA A 59 -14.24 -9.00 -0.38
N GLY A 60 -14.34 -10.15 0.30
CA GLY A 60 -15.49 -11.05 0.17
C GLY A 60 -16.81 -10.38 0.55
N PHE A 61 -16.82 -9.60 1.64
CA PHE A 61 -17.97 -8.81 2.06
C PHE A 61 -18.33 -7.71 1.05
N GLY A 62 -17.35 -6.96 0.53
CA GLY A 62 -17.56 -5.97 -0.52
C GLY A 62 -18.17 -6.59 -1.78
N LEU A 63 -17.59 -7.71 -2.25
CA LEU A 63 -18.03 -8.39 -3.46
C LEU A 63 -19.44 -8.98 -3.32
N LYS A 64 -19.68 -9.84 -2.32
CA LYS A 64 -20.96 -10.57 -2.21
C LYS A 64 -22.06 -9.74 -1.53
N GLY A 65 -21.71 -8.83 -0.62
CA GLY A 65 -22.67 -8.01 0.11
C GLY A 65 -23.16 -6.78 -0.67
N PHE A 66 -22.36 -6.26 -1.62
CA PHE A 66 -22.69 -5.04 -2.38
C PHE A 66 -22.68 -5.25 -3.89
N LEU A 67 -21.55 -5.68 -4.48
CA LEU A 67 -21.38 -5.63 -5.94
C LEU A 67 -22.18 -6.72 -6.68
N LEU A 68 -21.98 -7.98 -6.27
CA LEU A 68 -22.49 -9.16 -6.96
C LEU A 68 -24.03 -9.20 -7.06
N PRO A 69 -24.80 -8.90 -6.00
CA PRO A 69 -26.27 -8.96 -6.06
C PRO A 69 -26.89 -7.95 -7.03
N ASN A 70 -26.17 -6.89 -7.39
CA ASN A 70 -26.67 -5.78 -8.20
C ASN A 70 -26.04 -5.72 -9.60
N HIS A 71 -25.32 -6.78 -10.01
CA HIS A 71 -24.57 -6.82 -11.27
C HIS A 71 -23.57 -5.67 -11.44
N PHE A 72 -23.02 -5.16 -10.34
CA PHE A 72 -21.96 -4.18 -10.38
C PHE A 72 -20.64 -4.84 -10.74
N ILE A 73 -19.78 -4.08 -11.41
CA ILE A 73 -18.45 -4.50 -11.79
C ILE A 73 -17.44 -3.67 -11.00
N ASP A 74 -16.24 -4.23 -10.78
CA ASP A 74 -15.06 -3.52 -10.27
C ASP A 74 -14.00 -3.36 -11.37
N GLY A 75 -12.86 -2.74 -11.07
CA GLY A 75 -11.67 -2.80 -11.89
C GLY A 75 -10.94 -4.15 -11.84
N GLY A 76 -9.93 -4.26 -12.69
CA GLY A 76 -8.91 -5.29 -12.60
C GLY A 76 -9.35 -6.73 -12.87
N ALA A 77 -8.63 -7.70 -12.29
CA ALA A 77 -8.89 -9.12 -12.51
C ALA A 77 -10.27 -9.51 -11.96
N THR A 78 -10.67 -8.90 -10.84
CA THR A 78 -11.98 -9.07 -10.23
C THR A 78 -13.09 -8.56 -11.16
N GLY A 79 -12.91 -7.40 -11.78
CA GLY A 79 -13.82 -6.87 -12.79
C GLY A 79 -14.00 -7.81 -13.99
N ILE A 80 -12.90 -8.35 -14.51
CA ILE A 80 -12.94 -9.35 -15.58
C ILE A 80 -13.70 -10.60 -15.12
N SER A 81 -13.45 -11.09 -13.91
CA SER A 81 -14.18 -12.25 -13.35
C SER A 81 -15.67 -11.97 -13.19
N LEU A 82 -16.08 -10.78 -12.75
CA LEU A 82 -17.49 -10.39 -12.63
C LEU A 82 -18.17 -10.28 -14.00
N LEU A 83 -17.48 -9.72 -15.01
CA LEU A 83 -18.00 -9.67 -16.38
C LEU A 83 -18.21 -11.09 -16.94
N LEU A 84 -17.22 -11.96 -16.76
CA LEU A 84 -17.31 -13.36 -17.19
C LEU A 84 -18.43 -14.12 -16.47
N GLN A 85 -18.67 -13.85 -15.19
CA GLN A 85 -19.76 -14.49 -14.45
C GLN A 85 -21.14 -14.09 -14.98
N ASN A 86 -21.31 -12.86 -15.47
CA ASN A 86 -22.60 -12.44 -16.03
C ASN A 86 -22.93 -13.12 -17.36
N ILE A 87 -21.92 -13.63 -18.08
CA ILE A 87 -22.08 -14.29 -19.39
C ILE A 87 -21.78 -15.78 -19.37
N THR A 88 -21.28 -16.33 -18.25
CA THR A 88 -20.97 -17.76 -18.09
C THR A 88 -21.62 -18.31 -16.82
N PRO A 89 -21.97 -19.61 -16.78
CA PRO A 89 -22.56 -20.22 -15.58
C PRO A 89 -21.53 -20.52 -14.47
N LEU A 90 -20.27 -20.10 -14.65
CA LEU A 90 -19.20 -20.37 -13.68
C LEU A 90 -19.34 -19.49 -12.45
N SER A 91 -19.08 -20.05 -11.27
CA SER A 91 -19.10 -19.27 -10.04
C SER A 91 -17.94 -18.27 -9.99
N LEU A 92 -18.16 -17.12 -9.36
CA LEU A 92 -17.16 -16.06 -9.21
C LEU A 92 -15.83 -16.57 -8.65
N GLY A 93 -15.86 -17.44 -7.65
CA GLY A 93 -14.65 -17.99 -7.03
C GLY A 93 -13.77 -18.77 -8.02
N ILE A 94 -14.37 -19.53 -8.94
CA ILE A 94 -13.63 -20.25 -9.98
C ILE A 94 -13.03 -19.25 -10.98
N LEU A 95 -13.80 -18.25 -11.39
CA LEU A 95 -13.35 -17.23 -12.32
C LEU A 95 -12.22 -16.37 -11.74
N LEU A 96 -12.26 -16.06 -10.44
CA LEU A 96 -11.17 -15.36 -9.75
C LEU A 96 -9.88 -16.17 -9.83
N LEU A 97 -9.92 -17.49 -9.63
CA LEU A 97 -8.74 -18.33 -9.78
C LEU A 97 -8.22 -18.33 -11.23
N ILE A 98 -9.09 -18.62 -12.19
CA ILE A 98 -8.70 -18.76 -13.60
C ILE A 98 -8.13 -17.46 -14.17
N VAL A 99 -8.81 -16.34 -13.96
CA VAL A 99 -8.39 -15.03 -14.49
C VAL A 99 -7.07 -14.59 -13.86
N ASN A 100 -6.81 -14.95 -12.60
CA ASN A 100 -5.57 -14.55 -11.92
C ASN A 100 -4.34 -15.41 -12.22
N ILE A 101 -4.49 -16.64 -12.76
CA ILE A 101 -3.36 -17.51 -13.12
C ILE A 101 -2.27 -16.78 -13.95
N PRO A 102 -2.58 -16.11 -15.08
CA PRO A 102 -1.54 -15.43 -15.88
C PRO A 102 -0.79 -14.36 -15.07
N PHE A 103 -1.50 -13.61 -14.22
CA PHE A 103 -0.92 -12.57 -13.39
C PHE A 103 -0.05 -13.13 -12.25
N LEU A 104 -0.45 -14.27 -11.67
CA LEU A 104 0.31 -14.97 -10.65
C LEU A 104 1.62 -15.54 -11.20
N ILE A 105 1.59 -16.07 -12.43
CA ILE A 105 2.81 -16.48 -13.14
C ILE A 105 3.72 -15.27 -13.34
N LEU A 106 3.16 -14.13 -13.78
CA LEU A 106 3.91 -12.88 -13.95
C LEU A 106 4.50 -12.36 -12.63
N ALA A 107 3.81 -12.56 -11.50
CA ALA A 107 4.26 -12.13 -10.18
C ALA A 107 5.57 -12.83 -9.75
N THR A 108 5.72 -14.11 -10.10
CA THR A 108 6.95 -14.88 -9.79
C THR A 108 8.18 -14.24 -10.44
N ARG A 109 8.05 -13.73 -11.66
CA ARG A 109 9.14 -13.10 -12.43
C ARG A 109 9.35 -11.62 -12.07
N THR A 110 8.29 -10.90 -11.71
CA THR A 110 8.33 -9.44 -11.54
C THR A 110 8.70 -9.00 -10.12
N ILE A 111 8.16 -9.69 -9.10
CA ILE A 111 8.29 -9.32 -7.69
C ILE A 111 9.04 -10.41 -6.92
N GLY A 112 8.67 -11.68 -7.13
CA GLY A 112 9.40 -12.82 -6.58
C GLY A 112 8.49 -13.93 -6.06
N LEU A 113 9.09 -15.10 -5.81
CA LEU A 113 8.37 -16.34 -5.48
C LEU A 113 7.57 -16.24 -4.16
N LYS A 114 8.13 -15.63 -3.12
CA LYS A 114 7.44 -15.50 -1.82
C LYS A 114 6.14 -14.69 -1.94
N PHE A 115 6.16 -13.59 -2.68
CA PHE A 115 4.99 -12.75 -2.94
C PHE A 115 3.95 -13.54 -3.76
N ALA A 116 4.39 -14.19 -4.85
CA ALA A 116 3.48 -14.97 -5.70
C ALA A 116 2.77 -16.10 -4.94
N ILE A 117 3.48 -16.83 -4.07
CA ILE A 117 2.87 -17.88 -3.22
C ILE A 117 1.82 -17.28 -2.28
N LYS A 118 2.13 -16.16 -1.62
CA LYS A 118 1.16 -15.49 -0.74
C LYS A 118 -0.06 -15.01 -1.53
N SER A 119 0.12 -14.47 -2.73
CA SER A 119 -0.99 -14.05 -3.60
C SER A 119 -1.84 -15.23 -4.06
N ILE A 120 -1.23 -16.37 -4.42
CA ILE A 120 -1.97 -17.61 -4.72
C ILE A 120 -2.84 -18.00 -3.51
N ILE A 121 -2.29 -17.98 -2.30
CA ILE A 121 -3.02 -18.30 -1.07
C ILE A 121 -4.15 -17.30 -0.83
N ALA A 122 -3.89 -16.00 -0.97
CA ALA A 122 -4.87 -14.94 -0.75
C ALA A 122 -6.04 -15.03 -1.75
N ILE A 123 -5.76 -15.21 -3.05
CA ILE A 123 -6.78 -15.33 -4.09
C ILE A 123 -7.57 -16.64 -3.95
N SER A 124 -6.90 -17.74 -3.62
CA SER A 124 -7.59 -19.01 -3.35
C SER A 124 -8.49 -18.92 -2.12
N PHE A 125 -8.02 -18.24 -1.07
CA PHE A 125 -8.82 -18.02 0.12
C PHE A 125 -10.01 -17.10 -0.16
N LEU A 126 -9.83 -16.05 -0.98
CA LEU A 126 -10.93 -15.20 -1.45
C LEU A 126 -11.96 -15.98 -2.26
N ALA A 127 -11.52 -16.84 -3.17
CA ALA A 127 -12.41 -17.71 -3.94
C ALA A 127 -13.25 -18.62 -3.02
N ILE A 128 -12.64 -19.19 -1.97
CA ILE A 128 -13.34 -19.99 -0.96
C ILE A 128 -14.33 -19.13 -0.17
N VAL A 129 -13.92 -17.95 0.30
CA VAL A 129 -14.80 -17.06 1.09
C VAL A 129 -16.00 -16.61 0.26
N VAL A 130 -15.79 -16.18 -0.98
CA VAL A 130 -16.87 -15.75 -1.88
C VAL A 130 -17.83 -16.91 -2.20
N HIS A 131 -17.32 -18.13 -2.34
CA HIS A 131 -18.13 -19.30 -2.66
C HIS A 131 -18.94 -19.82 -1.46
N PHE A 132 -18.32 -19.96 -0.28
CA PHE A 132 -18.91 -20.64 0.86
C PHE A 132 -19.49 -19.73 1.95
N VAL A 133 -19.04 -18.47 2.04
CA VAL A 133 -19.54 -17.54 3.06
C VAL A 133 -20.73 -16.79 2.51
N ASP A 134 -21.87 -16.91 3.18
CA ASP A 134 -23.06 -16.12 2.85
C ASP A 134 -23.02 -14.77 3.55
N TYR A 135 -23.09 -13.72 2.73
CA TYR A 135 -23.17 -12.35 3.19
C TYR A 135 -24.58 -11.83 2.89
N PRO A 136 -25.22 -11.08 3.81
CA PRO A 136 -26.49 -10.44 3.54
C PRO A 136 -26.32 -9.37 2.47
N ILE A 137 -27.35 -9.18 1.65
CA ILE A 137 -27.44 -8.05 0.73
C ILE A 137 -27.64 -6.79 1.58
N ILE A 138 -26.67 -5.87 1.57
CA ILE A 138 -26.68 -4.72 2.48
C ILE A 138 -27.61 -3.61 1.98
N THR A 139 -27.59 -3.34 0.67
CA THR A 139 -28.37 -2.28 0.06
C THR A 139 -28.55 -2.53 -1.45
N GLN A 140 -29.57 -1.90 -2.02
CA GLN A 140 -29.86 -1.85 -3.45
C GLN A 140 -29.64 -0.46 -4.05
N ASP A 141 -29.28 0.53 -3.22
CA ASP A 141 -28.95 1.87 -3.68
C ASP A 141 -27.60 1.86 -4.42
N LYS A 142 -27.64 2.23 -5.70
CA LYS A 142 -26.50 2.18 -6.63
C LYS A 142 -25.31 3.00 -6.14
N LEU A 143 -25.55 4.16 -5.50
CA LEU A 143 -24.49 5.02 -5.01
C LEU A 143 -23.85 4.42 -3.75
N LEU A 144 -24.67 3.91 -2.82
CA LEU A 144 -24.16 3.23 -1.63
C LEU A 144 -23.38 1.96 -1.99
N ILE A 145 -23.84 1.18 -2.98
CA ILE A 145 -23.13 0.02 -3.50
C ILE A 145 -21.74 0.43 -4.01
N ALA A 146 -21.67 1.45 -4.87
CA ALA A 146 -20.39 1.85 -5.43
C ALA A 146 -19.42 2.36 -4.35
N VAL A 147 -19.88 3.22 -3.44
CA VAL A 147 -19.01 3.80 -2.41
C VAL A 147 -18.58 2.78 -1.37
N PHE A 148 -19.54 2.06 -0.76
CA PHE A 148 -19.22 1.11 0.32
C PHE A 148 -18.69 -0.22 -0.19
N GLY A 149 -19.19 -0.70 -1.34
CA GLY A 149 -18.61 -1.86 -2.02
C GLY A 149 -17.16 -1.58 -2.40
N GLY A 150 -16.88 -0.41 -2.99
CA GLY A 150 -15.52 0.04 -3.27
C GLY A 150 -14.67 0.17 -2.01
N PHE A 151 -15.20 0.75 -0.92
CA PHE A 151 -14.50 0.86 0.35
C PHE A 151 -14.10 -0.52 0.93
N PHE A 152 -15.03 -1.47 1.08
CA PHE A 152 -14.70 -2.78 1.66
C PHE A 152 -13.79 -3.60 0.75
N LEU A 153 -13.95 -3.47 -0.57
CA LEU A 153 -13.06 -4.11 -1.54
C LEU A 153 -11.65 -3.50 -1.50
N GLY A 154 -11.54 -2.18 -1.51
CA GLY A 154 -10.26 -1.46 -1.38
C GLY A 154 -9.58 -1.71 -0.04
N LEU A 155 -10.33 -1.83 1.05
CA LEU A 155 -9.80 -2.25 2.35
C LEU A 155 -9.26 -3.68 2.26
N GLY A 156 -9.94 -4.56 1.54
CA GLY A 156 -9.51 -5.92 1.29
C GLY A 156 -8.20 -6.02 0.49
N ILE A 157 -8.12 -5.23 -0.58
CA ILE A 157 -6.92 -5.11 -1.43
C ILE A 157 -5.76 -4.53 -0.61
N GLY A 158 -5.95 -3.38 0.03
CA GLY A 158 -4.90 -2.69 0.78
C GLY A 158 -4.36 -3.50 1.97
N MET A 159 -5.23 -4.21 2.70
CA MET A 159 -4.79 -5.10 3.78
C MET A 159 -3.99 -6.29 3.24
N SER A 160 -4.41 -6.88 2.12
CA SER A 160 -3.65 -7.96 1.47
C SER A 160 -2.26 -7.46 0.99
N MET A 161 -2.19 -6.25 0.42
CA MET A 161 -0.93 -5.60 0.05
C MET A 161 -0.01 -5.40 1.26
N ARG A 162 -0.53 -4.98 2.41
CA ARG A 162 0.24 -4.88 3.66
C ARG A 162 0.73 -6.23 4.19
N GLY A 163 0.02 -7.31 3.87
CA GLY A 163 0.48 -8.68 4.10
C GLY A 163 1.57 -9.17 3.13
N GLY A 164 1.94 -8.35 2.15
CA GLY A 164 2.90 -8.69 1.10
C GLY A 164 2.33 -9.68 0.09
N SER A 165 1.05 -9.56 -0.24
CA SER A 165 0.36 -10.30 -1.30
C SER A 165 -0.55 -9.38 -2.10
N VAL A 166 -1.20 -9.91 -3.14
CA VAL A 166 -2.28 -9.23 -3.85
C VAL A 166 -3.46 -10.19 -4.01
N ILE A 167 -4.67 -9.62 -4.03
CA ILE A 167 -5.89 -10.34 -4.35
C ILE A 167 -6.42 -10.00 -5.75
N ASP A 168 -5.92 -8.92 -6.35
CA ASP A 168 -6.17 -8.56 -7.75
C ASP A 168 -4.86 -8.65 -8.55
N GLY A 169 -4.80 -9.61 -9.47
CA GLY A 169 -3.61 -9.86 -10.28
C GLY A 169 -3.29 -8.76 -11.29
N THR A 170 -4.24 -7.90 -11.68
CA THR A 170 -3.94 -6.81 -12.61
C THR A 170 -2.99 -5.77 -12.04
N GLU A 171 -2.87 -5.67 -10.71
CA GLU A 171 -1.84 -4.85 -10.05
C GLU A 171 -0.43 -5.34 -10.40
N VAL A 172 -0.23 -6.65 -10.48
CA VAL A 172 1.06 -7.24 -10.89
C VAL A 172 1.34 -6.93 -12.36
N LEU A 173 0.31 -7.03 -13.21
CA LEU A 173 0.44 -6.65 -14.61
C LEU A 173 0.82 -5.17 -14.75
N ALA A 174 0.19 -4.29 -13.97
CA ALA A 174 0.49 -2.87 -13.98
C ALA A 174 1.94 -2.58 -13.56
N ILE A 175 2.44 -3.23 -12.51
CA ILE A 175 3.85 -3.11 -12.08
C ILE A 175 4.81 -3.61 -13.16
N PHE A 176 4.47 -4.70 -13.84
CA PHE A 176 5.31 -5.23 -14.92
C PHE A 176 5.37 -4.28 -16.11
N LEU A 177 4.22 -3.76 -16.54
CA LEU A 177 4.12 -2.85 -17.66
C LEU A 177 4.69 -1.47 -17.35
N SER A 178 4.52 -0.94 -16.13
CA SER A 178 5.09 0.35 -15.72
C SER A 178 6.63 0.35 -15.67
N ARG A 179 7.26 -0.83 -15.60
CA ARG A 179 8.72 -0.95 -15.74
C ARG A 179 9.18 -0.92 -17.18
N LYS A 180 8.30 -1.24 -18.13
CA LYS A 180 8.59 -1.28 -19.58
C LYS A 180 8.17 -0.02 -20.30
N LEU A 181 7.02 0.51 -19.91
CA LEU A 181 6.43 1.75 -20.37
C LEU A 181 6.81 2.79 -19.31
N SER A 182 7.37 3.94 -19.68
CA SER A 182 7.74 5.03 -18.76
C SER A 182 6.53 5.74 -18.13
N LEU A 183 5.55 4.96 -17.69
CA LEU A 183 4.29 5.35 -17.08
C LEU A 183 4.29 4.95 -15.61
N THR A 184 3.47 5.61 -14.79
CA THR A 184 3.31 5.20 -13.40
C THR A 184 2.45 3.93 -13.30
N VAL A 185 2.54 3.19 -12.19
CA VAL A 185 1.68 2.01 -11.95
C VAL A 185 0.20 2.40 -12.01
N GLY A 186 -0.15 3.57 -11.47
CA GLY A 186 -1.51 4.11 -11.50
C GLY A 186 -2.01 4.39 -12.90
N ASP A 187 -1.17 4.96 -13.78
CA ASP A 187 -1.53 5.23 -15.17
C ASP A 187 -1.84 3.93 -15.93
N VAL A 188 -1.02 2.89 -15.70
CA VAL A 188 -1.23 1.58 -16.33
C VAL A 188 -2.51 0.92 -15.81
N LEU A 189 -2.77 0.98 -14.51
CA LEU A 189 -4.03 0.48 -13.92
C LEU A 189 -5.24 1.20 -14.51
N LEU A 190 -5.17 2.53 -14.64
CA LEU A 190 -6.24 3.32 -15.23
C LEU A 190 -6.51 2.89 -16.69
N LEU A 191 -5.47 2.69 -17.49
CA LEU A 191 -5.62 2.24 -18.88
C LEU A 191 -6.26 0.85 -18.97
N ILE A 192 -5.82 -0.10 -18.13
CA ILE A 192 -6.43 -1.44 -18.06
C ILE A 192 -7.91 -1.33 -17.69
N ASN A 193 -8.24 -0.50 -16.71
CA ASN A 193 -9.61 -0.33 -16.24
C ASN A 193 -10.50 0.40 -17.24
N ILE A 194 -10.00 1.38 -17.99
CA ILE A 194 -10.75 2.00 -19.09
C ILE A 194 -11.21 0.93 -20.09
N ILE A 195 -10.33 -0.04 -20.42
CA ILE A 195 -10.69 -1.15 -21.32
C ILE A 195 -11.79 -2.01 -20.68
N ILE A 196 -11.60 -2.42 -19.41
CA ILE A 196 -12.57 -3.26 -18.68
C ILE A 196 -13.94 -2.57 -18.60
N PHE A 197 -13.99 -1.29 -18.23
CA PHE A 197 -15.23 -0.52 -18.13
C PHE A 197 -15.88 -0.28 -19.49
N SER A 198 -15.10 -0.13 -20.56
CA SER A 198 -15.64 -0.04 -21.92
C SER A 198 -16.34 -1.35 -22.33
N PHE A 199 -15.75 -2.50 -22.00
CA PHE A 199 -16.42 -3.79 -22.18
C PHE A 199 -17.65 -3.94 -21.28
N GLY A 200 -17.59 -3.48 -20.03
CA GLY A 200 -18.74 -3.48 -19.12
C GLY A 200 -19.88 -2.59 -19.60
N ALA A 201 -19.58 -1.46 -20.22
CA ALA A 201 -20.57 -0.57 -20.81
C ALA A 201 -21.30 -1.24 -21.99
N TYR A 202 -20.57 -2.01 -22.79
CA TYR A 202 -21.11 -2.77 -23.92
C TYR A 202 -21.94 -3.99 -23.48
N ILE A 203 -21.51 -4.72 -22.44
CA ILE A 203 -22.16 -5.97 -22.02
C ILE A 203 -23.34 -5.73 -21.07
N LEU A 204 -23.20 -4.82 -20.10
CA LEU A 204 -24.22 -4.60 -19.06
C LEU A 204 -25.04 -3.34 -19.32
N SER A 205 -24.40 -2.18 -19.22
CA SER A 205 -24.95 -0.87 -19.60
C SER A 205 -23.91 0.22 -19.33
N ILE A 206 -24.06 1.38 -19.98
CA ILE A 206 -23.24 2.57 -19.70
C ILE A 206 -23.38 2.98 -18.23
N GLU A 207 -24.60 2.90 -17.66
CA GLU A 207 -24.85 3.28 -16.27
C GLU A 207 -24.06 2.40 -15.30
N THR A 208 -24.10 1.08 -15.47
CA THR A 208 -23.32 0.12 -14.65
C THR A 208 -21.82 0.39 -14.76
N ALA A 209 -21.32 0.73 -15.94
CA ALA A 209 -19.91 1.07 -16.14
C ALA A 209 -19.50 2.37 -15.42
N LEU A 210 -20.35 3.41 -15.44
CA LEU A 210 -20.11 4.65 -14.69
C LEU A 210 -20.06 4.40 -13.18
N TYR A 211 -20.94 3.55 -12.66
CA TYR A 211 -20.89 3.12 -11.26
C TYR A 211 -19.68 2.24 -10.95
N ALA A 212 -19.21 1.41 -11.89
CA ALA A 212 -17.97 0.65 -11.73
C ALA A 212 -16.74 1.57 -11.62
N ILE A 213 -16.70 2.66 -12.40
CA ILE A 213 -15.67 3.71 -12.25
C ILE A 213 -15.72 4.32 -10.85
N LEU A 214 -16.92 4.66 -10.35
CA LEU A 214 -17.07 5.20 -9.00
C LEU A 214 -16.59 4.22 -7.92
N THR A 215 -16.96 2.94 -8.07
CA THR A 215 -16.52 1.84 -7.21
C THR A 215 -15.00 1.73 -7.19
N TYR A 216 -14.37 1.75 -8.36
CA TYR A 216 -12.93 1.69 -8.50
C TYR A 216 -12.21 2.90 -7.87
N LEU A 217 -12.75 4.11 -8.04
CA LEU A 217 -12.20 5.31 -7.40
C LEU A 217 -12.29 5.24 -5.88
N ALA A 218 -13.41 4.75 -5.34
CA ALA A 218 -13.60 4.54 -3.91
C ALA A 218 -12.65 3.45 -3.37
N ALA A 219 -12.48 2.35 -4.11
CA ALA A 219 -11.54 1.29 -3.77
C ALA A 219 -10.10 1.78 -3.78
N GLY A 220 -9.66 2.45 -4.84
CA GLY A 220 -8.32 3.01 -4.97
C GLY A 220 -7.98 3.98 -3.83
N LYS A 221 -8.89 4.89 -3.48
CA LYS A 221 -8.69 5.78 -2.33
C LYS A 221 -8.60 5.04 -1.00
N THR A 222 -9.35 3.95 -0.85
CA THR A 222 -9.27 3.14 0.36
C THR A 222 -7.96 2.35 0.41
N VAL A 223 -7.47 1.84 -0.72
CA VAL A 223 -6.15 1.20 -0.83
C VAL A 223 -5.06 2.18 -0.43
N ASP A 224 -5.03 3.38 -1.02
CA ASP A 224 -4.06 4.44 -0.68
C ASP A 224 -4.07 4.71 0.84
N TYR A 225 -5.26 4.89 1.41
CA TYR A 225 -5.43 5.13 2.86
C TYR A 225 -4.92 3.97 3.72
N VAL A 226 -5.17 2.72 3.32
CA VAL A 226 -4.78 1.54 4.10
C VAL A 226 -3.27 1.30 3.99
N VAL A 227 -2.71 1.38 2.79
CA VAL A 227 -1.31 1.07 2.47
C VAL A 227 -0.39 2.20 2.90
N ASP A 228 -0.64 3.43 2.47
CA ASP A 228 0.24 4.59 2.71
C ASP A 228 -0.13 5.36 4.00
N GLY A 229 -1.39 5.24 4.44
CA GLY A 229 -1.88 5.87 5.66
C GLY A 229 -2.42 7.30 5.45
N VAL A 230 -3.06 7.85 6.49
CA VAL A 230 -3.74 9.17 6.47
C VAL A 230 -2.77 10.35 6.50
N GLU A 231 -1.59 10.16 7.12
CA GLU A 231 -0.62 11.21 7.33
C GLU A 231 0.47 11.15 6.27
N GLU A 232 0.29 11.94 5.22
CA GLU A 232 1.38 12.32 4.34
C GLU A 232 2.35 13.22 5.11
N TYR A 233 3.60 12.75 5.23
CA TYR A 233 4.69 13.61 5.66
C TYR A 233 5.07 14.53 4.50
N VAL A 234 5.30 15.79 4.83
CA VAL A 234 5.77 16.79 3.89
C VAL A 234 7.17 17.20 4.32
N GLY A 235 8.12 17.01 3.42
CA GLY A 235 9.47 17.56 3.52
C GLY A 235 9.42 19.01 3.10
N ILE A 236 9.95 19.88 3.94
CA ILE A 236 9.85 21.33 3.79
C ILE A 236 11.26 21.88 3.81
N THR A 237 11.64 22.51 2.70
CA THR A 237 12.88 23.24 2.56
C THR A 237 12.59 24.73 2.66
N ILE A 238 13.20 25.42 3.60
CA ILE A 238 13.00 26.85 3.86
C ILE A 238 14.31 27.58 3.60
N ILE A 239 14.24 28.57 2.72
CA ILE A 239 15.38 29.42 2.34
C ILE A 239 15.01 30.85 2.75
N SER A 240 15.74 31.39 3.74
CA SER A 240 15.47 32.70 4.34
C SER A 240 16.77 33.32 4.85
N GLU A 241 16.83 34.65 4.92
CA GLU A 241 17.94 35.36 5.58
C GLU A 241 17.85 35.27 7.11
N LYS A 242 16.66 35.00 7.66
CA LYS A 242 16.41 34.83 9.10
C LYS A 242 16.45 33.36 9.53
N HIS A 243 17.36 32.58 8.95
CA HIS A 243 17.41 31.12 9.15
C HIS A 243 17.62 30.73 10.63
N ASP A 244 18.35 31.51 11.42
CA ASP A 244 18.56 31.21 12.84
C ASP A 244 17.28 31.35 13.68
N GLU A 245 16.50 32.42 13.47
CA GLU A 245 15.22 32.61 14.16
C GLU A 245 14.22 31.52 13.78
N LEU A 246 14.17 31.15 12.49
CA LEU A 246 13.32 30.08 11.98
C LEU A 246 13.73 28.71 12.54
N ARG A 247 15.04 28.44 12.65
CA ARG A 247 15.57 27.21 13.26
C ARG A 247 15.08 27.09 14.70
N VAL A 248 15.26 28.14 15.50
CA VAL A 248 14.84 28.18 16.91
C VAL A 248 13.33 28.00 17.02
N MET A 249 12.54 28.68 16.19
CA MET A 249 11.08 28.53 16.16
C MET A 249 10.67 27.08 15.87
N ILE A 250 11.28 26.43 14.89
CA ILE A 250 10.96 25.04 14.53
C ILE A 250 11.33 24.08 15.67
N THR A 251 12.51 24.25 16.27
CA THR A 251 12.99 23.33 17.32
C THR A 251 12.32 23.54 18.66
N GLU A 252 12.05 24.79 19.06
CA GLU A 252 11.57 25.11 20.41
C GLU A 252 10.06 25.30 20.47
N LYS A 253 9.49 26.05 19.53
CA LYS A 253 8.05 26.38 19.51
C LYS A 253 7.23 25.25 18.89
N LEU A 254 7.69 24.68 17.78
CA LEU A 254 7.02 23.55 17.14
C LEU A 254 7.47 22.20 17.69
N ARG A 255 8.59 22.14 18.43
CA ARG A 255 9.18 20.91 18.97
C ARG A 255 9.47 19.88 17.87
N ARG A 256 9.99 20.34 16.74
CA ARG A 256 10.30 19.53 15.56
C ARG A 256 11.78 19.60 15.25
N ALA A 257 12.35 18.48 14.83
CA ALA A 257 13.72 18.47 14.35
C ALA A 257 13.81 19.16 12.98
N CYS A 258 14.91 19.85 12.76
CA CYS A 258 15.30 20.35 11.45
C CYS A 258 16.80 20.07 11.23
N THR A 259 17.17 19.94 9.97
CA THR A 259 18.55 19.82 9.51
C THR A 259 18.92 21.10 8.77
N ILE A 260 20.14 21.59 8.98
CA ILE A 260 20.67 22.73 8.22
C ILE A 260 21.54 22.17 7.08
N TYR A 261 21.23 22.58 5.86
CA TYR A 261 22.09 22.36 4.70
C TYR A 261 22.89 23.63 4.42
N ALA A 262 24.21 23.49 4.29
CA ALA A 262 25.05 24.56 3.76
C ALA A 262 24.81 24.67 2.25
N GLY A 263 24.14 25.75 1.84
CA GLY A 263 23.89 26.08 0.45
C GLY A 263 24.72 27.29 0.01
N LYS A 264 24.84 27.46 -1.30
CA LYS A 264 25.32 28.70 -1.90
C LYS A 264 24.21 29.30 -2.74
N GLY A 265 23.96 30.59 -2.54
CA GLY A 265 23.05 31.35 -3.40
C GLY A 265 23.55 31.31 -4.85
N GLY A 266 22.61 31.19 -5.80
CA GLY A 266 22.90 31.37 -7.21
C GLY A 266 23.29 32.82 -7.55
N TYR A 267 23.30 33.17 -8.84
CA TYR A 267 23.51 34.55 -9.28
C TYR A 267 22.32 35.44 -8.87
N GLY A 268 22.44 36.08 -7.70
CA GLY A 268 21.54 37.17 -7.33
C GLY A 268 21.77 38.41 -8.20
N LYS A 269 20.87 39.40 -8.13
CA LYS A 269 20.98 40.69 -8.85
C LYS A 269 22.31 41.45 -8.65
N LYS A 270 23.15 41.03 -7.69
CA LYS A 270 24.47 41.61 -7.37
C LYS A 270 25.68 40.74 -7.76
N GLY A 271 25.49 39.63 -8.49
CA GLY A 271 26.61 38.87 -9.08
C GLY A 271 27.52 38.08 -8.12
N ALA A 272 27.31 38.16 -6.80
CA ALA A 272 28.05 37.38 -5.82
C ALA A 272 27.25 36.17 -5.33
N SER A 273 27.88 34.98 -5.36
CA SER A 273 27.40 33.80 -4.64
C SER A 273 27.73 33.98 -3.17
N TYR A 274 26.72 33.96 -2.31
CA TYR A 274 26.87 34.05 -0.86
C TYR A 274 26.41 32.75 -0.21
N ASP A 275 27.09 32.35 0.85
CA ASP A 275 26.70 31.18 1.62
C ASP A 275 25.31 31.43 2.24
N LYS A 276 24.45 30.43 2.15
CA LYS A 276 23.10 30.43 2.73
C LYS A 276 22.86 29.13 3.46
N ASP A 277 22.42 29.24 4.70
CA ASP A 277 21.86 28.11 5.42
C ASP A 277 20.43 27.85 4.96
N ILE A 278 20.17 26.61 4.58
CA ILE A 278 18.87 26.14 4.11
C ILE A 278 18.33 25.19 5.19
N ILE A 279 17.12 25.45 5.67
CA ILE A 279 16.49 24.62 6.71
C ILE A 279 15.68 23.53 6.02
N TYR A 280 15.88 22.28 6.42
CA TYR A 280 15.04 21.17 6.02
C TYR A 280 14.34 20.55 7.24
N THR A 281 13.02 20.41 7.19
CA THR A 281 12.25 19.74 8.23
C THR A 281 11.17 18.84 7.61
N VAL A 282 10.69 17.87 8.38
CA VAL A 282 9.63 16.95 7.94
C VAL A 282 8.50 16.99 8.95
N LEU A 283 7.32 17.40 8.50
CA LEU A 283 6.13 17.60 9.30
C LEU A 283 4.94 16.82 8.73
N THR A 284 3.85 16.69 9.47
CA THR A 284 2.59 16.19 8.89
C THR A 284 1.82 17.31 8.21
N ARG A 285 0.93 16.99 7.25
CA ARG A 285 0.05 17.99 6.60
C ARG A 285 -0.74 18.87 7.59
N LEU A 286 -1.16 18.31 8.73
CA LEU A 286 -1.90 19.03 9.77
C LEU A 286 -1.07 20.13 10.45
N GLU A 287 0.26 20.02 10.42
CA GLU A 287 1.17 20.97 11.06
C GLU A 287 1.60 22.11 10.11
N LEU A 288 1.37 21.96 8.80
CA LEU A 288 1.77 22.94 7.79
C LEU A 288 1.17 24.33 8.03
N ALA A 289 -0.13 24.38 8.34
CA ALA A 289 -0.81 25.66 8.57
C ALA A 289 -0.17 26.44 9.73
N LYS A 290 0.20 25.73 10.80
CA LYS A 290 0.87 26.32 11.95
C LYS A 290 2.30 26.74 11.61
N LEU A 291 3.05 25.93 10.85
CA LEU A 291 4.39 26.30 10.40
C LEU A 291 4.36 27.57 9.55
N HIS A 292 3.52 27.63 8.51
CA HIS A 292 3.42 28.80 7.63
C HIS A 292 3.12 30.08 8.42
N THR A 293 2.15 30.01 9.32
CA THR A 293 1.79 31.15 10.18
C THR A 293 2.98 31.63 11.02
N GLU A 294 3.85 30.73 11.48
CA GLU A 294 5.02 31.09 12.28
C GLU A 294 6.21 31.55 11.42
N ILE A 295 6.37 31.02 10.20
CA ILE A 295 7.36 31.52 9.25
C ILE A 295 6.99 32.95 8.84
N ASP A 296 5.73 33.21 8.47
CA ASP A 296 5.30 34.53 7.99
C ASP A 296 5.47 35.64 9.05
N LYS A 297 5.36 35.30 10.34
CA LYS A 297 5.64 36.21 11.46
C LYS A 297 7.10 36.61 11.55
N ILE A 298 8.01 35.72 11.16
CA ILE A 298 9.46 35.92 11.25
C ILE A 298 9.98 36.53 9.95
N ASP A 299 9.73 35.85 8.84
CA ASP A 299 10.12 36.26 7.49
C ASP A 299 9.02 35.96 6.46
N PRO A 300 8.18 36.95 6.12
CA PRO A 300 7.15 36.79 5.08
C PRO A 300 7.74 36.65 3.66
N ASN A 301 9.04 36.91 3.47
CA ASN A 301 9.71 36.74 2.17
C ASN A 301 10.47 35.40 2.08
N ALA A 302 10.31 34.51 3.06
CA ALA A 302 10.95 33.20 3.06
C ALA A 302 10.49 32.36 1.85
N PHE A 303 11.44 31.75 1.15
CA PHE A 303 11.14 30.86 0.03
C PHE A 303 11.01 29.42 0.53
N ILE A 304 9.83 28.83 0.37
CA ILE A 304 9.49 27.52 0.92
C ILE A 304 9.22 26.54 -0.23
N ILE A 305 9.90 25.39 -0.22
CA ILE A 305 9.67 24.28 -1.15
C ILE A 305 9.10 23.12 -0.36
N MET A 306 8.01 22.53 -0.85
CA MET A 306 7.37 21.37 -0.24
C MET A 306 7.46 20.16 -1.16
N GLY A 307 7.88 19.03 -0.60
CA GLY A 307 7.94 17.74 -1.27
C GLY A 307 7.20 16.66 -0.47
N VAL A 308 6.51 15.76 -1.17
CA VAL A 308 5.87 14.61 -0.53
C VAL A 308 6.94 13.62 -0.08
N VAL A 309 6.94 13.27 1.21
CA VAL A 309 7.81 12.25 1.78
C VAL A 309 6.99 10.99 1.99
N LYS A 310 7.19 9.99 1.13
CA LYS A 310 6.40 8.75 1.12
C LYS A 310 6.62 7.88 2.35
N ASP A 311 7.84 7.80 2.87
CA ASP A 311 8.16 7.00 4.05
C ASP A 311 9.33 7.62 4.84
N ILE A 312 9.33 7.39 6.15
CA ILE A 312 10.35 7.87 7.08
C ILE A 312 10.73 6.79 8.11
N LYS A 313 12.01 6.70 8.46
CA LYS A 313 12.50 5.75 9.47
C LYS A 313 13.52 6.41 10.40
N GLY A 314 13.20 6.49 11.70
CA GLY A 314 14.04 7.12 12.73
C GLY A 314 13.68 8.59 12.99
N GLY A 315 14.54 9.31 13.74
CA GLY A 315 14.42 10.75 14.03
C GLY A 315 13.53 11.13 15.23
N MET A 316 13.58 12.43 15.62
CA MET A 316 12.69 13.05 16.61
C MET A 316 11.39 13.54 15.93
N ILE A 317 10.59 12.58 15.45
CA ILE A 317 9.27 12.86 14.88
C ILE A 317 8.25 12.24 15.82
N LYS A 318 7.17 12.98 16.12
CA LYS A 318 6.06 12.47 16.93
C LYS A 318 5.60 11.14 16.31
N ARG A 319 5.81 10.03 17.02
CA ARG A 319 5.43 8.70 16.54
C ARG A 319 3.93 8.71 16.25
N LYS A 320 3.53 8.16 15.10
CA LYS A 320 2.11 7.92 14.76
C LYS A 320 1.42 7.35 16.01
N PRO A 321 0.29 7.91 16.47
CA PRO A 321 -0.35 7.51 17.73
C PRO A 321 -0.92 6.09 17.73
N LEU A 322 -0.68 5.29 16.68
CA LEU A 322 -1.15 3.91 16.57
C LEU A 322 0.00 3.03 16.06
N LYS A 323 0.48 2.15 16.93
CA LYS A 323 1.44 1.06 16.64
C LYS A 323 0.93 -0.24 17.21
#